data_AF-A0A7J4KIJ8-F1
#
_entry.id   AF-A0A7J4KIJ8-F1
#
_cell.length_a   1.000
_cell.length_b   1.000
_cell.length_c   1.000
_cell.angle_alpha   90.00
_cell.angle_beta   90.00
_cell.angle_gamma   90.00
#
_symmetry.space_group_name_H-M   'P 1'
#
loop_
_entity.id
_entity.type
_entity.pdbx_description
1 polymer ?
#
loop_
_entity_poly.entity_id
_entity_poly.type
_entity_poly.pdbx_seq_one_letter_code
_entity_poly.pdbx_strand_id
1 'polypeptide(L)'
;MLIKAIKLKSIEARRYVEPDDKPRQIRIDHNSQISQVINNQENNLIIEFQYTSSYGSIGMIKLEGTILSEDPEAKQLAKEWLDTRK
;
A
#
# COMPACT_ATOMS: atom_id res chain seq x y z
N MET A 1 2.44 -6.04 16.80
CA MET A 1 2.06 -6.34 15.41
C MET A 1 3.10 -7.19 14.68
N LEU A 2 2.72 -8.37 14.20
CA LEU A 2 3.54 -9.30 13.40
C LEU A 2 2.93 -9.48 12.01
N ILE A 3 3.67 -9.22 10.93
CA ILE A 3 3.19 -9.45 9.55
C ILE A 3 3.28 -10.94 9.22
N LYS A 4 2.16 -11.60 8.92
CA LYS A 4 2.10 -13.01 8.51
C LYS A 4 2.23 -13.18 7.00
N ALA A 5 1.58 -12.32 6.22
CA ALA A 5 1.57 -12.43 4.77
C ALA A 5 1.25 -11.08 4.10
N ILE A 6 1.73 -10.93 2.87
CA ILE A 6 1.36 -9.84 1.96
C ILE A 6 0.74 -10.49 0.72
N LYS A 7 -0.46 -10.06 0.35
CA LYS A 7 -1.15 -10.52 -0.85
C LYS A 7 -1.34 -9.35 -1.80
N LEU A 8 -0.71 -9.41 -2.96
CA LEU A 8 -0.92 -8.42 -4.02
C LEU A 8 -2.24 -8.72 -4.72
N LYS A 9 -3.09 -7.69 -4.83
CA LYS A 9 -4.34 -7.71 -5.58
C LYS A 9 -4.12 -7.22 -7.00
N SER A 10 -3.30 -6.18 -7.17
CA SER A 10 -2.97 -5.62 -8.47
C SER A 10 -1.54 -5.10 -8.50
N ILE A 11 -0.92 -5.20 -9.67
CA ILE A 11 0.33 -4.56 -10.02
C ILE A 11 0.09 -3.86 -11.33
N GLU A 12 0.30 -2.55 -11.34
CA GLU A 12 0.18 -1.73 -12.53
C GLU A 12 1.49 -0.98 -12.74
N ALA A 13 2.07 -1.14 -13.92
CA ALA A 13 3.23 -0.40 -14.36
C ALA A 13 2.90 0.30 -15.68
N ARG A 14 3.04 1.62 -15.70
CA ARG A 14 2.84 2.42 -16.90
C ARG A 14 4.09 3.23 -17.18
N ARG A 15 4.53 3.18 -18.42
CA ARG A 15 5.57 4.05 -18.96
C ARG A 15 4.93 4.99 -19.98
N TYR A 16 5.24 6.28 -19.87
CA TYR A 16 4.66 7.34 -20.71
C TYR A 16 5.62 7.86 -21.77
N VAL A 17 6.91 7.53 -21.66
CA VAL A 17 7.97 8.00 -22.55
C VAL A 17 8.87 6.84 -22.98
N GLU A 18 9.42 6.92 -24.19
CA GLU A 18 10.42 5.95 -24.65
C GLU A 18 11.69 5.97 -23.77
N PRO A 19 12.43 4.85 -23.67
CA PRO A 19 13.77 4.85 -23.10
C PRO A 19 14.67 5.84 -23.85
N ASP A 20 15.23 6.80 -23.12
CA ASP A 20 16.26 7.70 -23.63
C ASP A 20 17.64 7.11 -23.28
N ASP A 21 18.62 7.26 -24.17
CA ASP A 21 20.00 6.83 -23.96
C ASP A 21 20.74 7.70 -22.92
N LYS A 22 20.21 8.89 -22.62
CA LYS A 22 20.84 9.84 -21.69
C LYS A 22 20.26 9.74 -20.27
N PRO A 23 21.11 9.66 -19.22
CA PRO A 23 20.67 9.74 -17.84
C PRO A 23 20.03 11.11 -17.58
N ARG A 24 18.76 11.12 -17.17
CA ARG A 24 18.04 12.34 -16.73
C ARG A 24 17.90 12.30 -15.21
N GLN A 25 18.13 13.44 -14.55
CA GLN A 25 17.78 13.59 -13.14
C GLN A 25 16.25 13.54 -13.01
N ILE A 26 15.74 12.55 -12.30
CA ILE A 26 14.31 12.33 -12.12
C ILE A 26 13.95 12.40 -10.64
N ARG A 27 12.87 13.10 -10.34
CA ARG A 27 12.25 13.03 -9.03
C ARG A 27 11.41 11.76 -8.98
N ILE A 28 11.57 10.99 -7.90
CA ILE A 28 10.75 9.83 -7.62
C ILE A 28 9.92 10.16 -6.39
N ASP A 29 8.61 10.24 -6.59
CA ASP A 29 7.65 10.50 -5.53
C ASP A 29 6.99 9.19 -5.10
N HIS A 30 6.86 9.00 -3.79
CA HIS A 30 6.27 7.80 -3.20
C HIS A 30 5.03 8.18 -2.40
N ASN A 31 3.93 7.46 -2.60
CA ASN A 31 2.71 7.60 -1.83
C ASN A 31 2.26 6.22 -1.34
N SER A 32 2.09 6.10 -0.03
CA SER A 32 1.58 4.88 0.61
C SER A 32 0.30 5.25 1.36
N GLN A 33 -0.76 4.50 1.10
CA GLN A 33 -2.06 4.73 1.71
C GLN A 33 -2.60 3.42 2.27
N ILE A 34 -3.09 3.48 3.51
CA ILE A 34 -3.95 2.44 4.07
C ILE A 34 -5.39 2.86 3.81
N SER A 35 -6.15 2.01 3.13
CA SER A 35 -7.54 2.27 2.76
C SER A 35 -8.52 1.67 3.78
N GLN A 36 -8.20 0.52 4.38
CA GLN A 36 -8.99 -0.09 5.44
C GLN A 36 -8.11 -0.89 6.41
N VAL A 37 -8.58 -1.01 7.64
CA VAL A 37 -8.05 -1.92 8.67
C VAL A 37 -9.24 -2.71 9.20
N ILE A 38 -9.23 -4.03 9.00
CA ILE A 38 -10.35 -4.92 9.29
C ILE A 38 -9.88 -5.96 10.32
N ASN A 39 -10.64 -6.14 11.40
CA ASN A 39 -10.44 -7.29 12.30
C ASN A 39 -11.08 -8.54 11.66
N ASN A 40 -10.26 -9.54 11.35
CA ASN A 40 -10.71 -10.79 10.72
C ASN A 40 -10.94 -11.91 11.74
N GLN A 41 -10.11 -11.96 12.79
CA GLN A 41 -10.22 -12.88 13.93
C GLN A 41 -9.69 -12.19 15.18
N GLU A 42 -9.80 -12.83 16.35
CA GLU A 42 -9.47 -12.24 17.67
C GLU A 42 -8.16 -11.44 17.65
N ASN A 43 -7.09 -12.04 17.11
CA ASN A 43 -5.77 -11.41 17.03
C ASN A 43 -5.32 -11.10 15.58
N ASN A 44 -6.18 -11.17 14.57
CA ASN A 44 -5.77 -10.97 13.17
C ASN A 44 -6.38 -9.71 12.56
N LEU A 45 -5.53 -8.93 11.90
CA LEU A 45 -5.89 -7.78 11.08
C LEU A 45 -5.67 -8.08 9.60
N ILE A 46 -6.58 -7.60 8.77
CA ILE A 46 -6.40 -7.42 7.33
C ILE A 46 -6.29 -5.92 7.07
N ILE A 47 -5.17 -5.50 6.51
CA ILE A 47 -4.89 -4.09 6.20
C ILE A 47 -4.84 -3.95 4.69
N GLU A 48 -5.78 -3.18 4.14
CA GLU A 48 -5.82 -2.90 2.71
C GLU A 48 -4.91 -1.70 2.39
N PHE A 49 -3.92 -1.91 1.53
CA PHE A 49 -2.95 -0.89 1.17
C PHE A 49 -2.95 -0.60 -0.33
N GLN A 50 -2.57 0.63 -0.64
CA GLN A 50 -2.16 1.07 -1.96
C GLN A 50 -0.79 1.75 -1.84
N TYR A 51 0.13 1.37 -2.71
CA TYR A 51 1.41 2.03 -2.89
C TYR A 51 1.52 2.56 -4.31
N THR A 52 2.07 3.75 -4.46
CA THR A 52 2.36 4.34 -5.77
C THR A 52 3.73 4.97 -5.75
N SER A 53 4.54 4.64 -6.75
CA SER A 53 5.78 5.34 -7.06
C SER A 53 5.65 6.01 -8.42
N SER A 54 5.83 7.33 -8.45
CA SER A 54 5.73 8.16 -9.64
C SER A 54 7.11 8.68 -10.04
N TYR A 55 7.49 8.46 -11.28
CA TYR A 55 8.80 8.85 -11.83
C TYR A 55 8.67 10.13 -12.66
N GLY A 56 8.01 11.15 -12.10
CA GLY A 56 7.66 12.38 -12.82
C GLY A 56 6.87 12.09 -14.10
N SER A 57 7.32 12.62 -15.24
CA SER A 57 6.71 12.39 -16.55
C SER A 57 7.05 11.04 -17.18
N ILE A 58 7.92 10.21 -16.57
CA ILE A 58 8.38 8.95 -17.18
C ILE A 58 7.34 7.85 -17.07
N GLY A 59 6.64 7.78 -15.94
CA GLY A 59 5.79 6.64 -15.65
C GLY A 59 5.43 6.53 -14.18
N MET A 60 4.74 5.43 -13.88
CA MET A 60 4.35 5.08 -12.52
C MET A 60 4.31 3.58 -12.31
N ILE A 61 4.51 3.17 -11.06
CA ILE A 61 4.22 1.84 -10.55
C ILE A 61 3.19 1.99 -9.44
N LYS A 62 2.10 1.23 -9.53
CA LYS A 62 1.05 1.16 -8.52
C LYS A 62 0.87 -0.29 -8.08
N LEU A 63 0.85 -0.49 -6.77
CA LEU A 63 0.60 -1.78 -6.13
C LEU A 63 -0.62 -1.62 -5.22
N GLU A 64 -1.53 -2.57 -5.28
CA GLU A 64 -2.62 -2.67 -4.31
C GLU A 64 -2.63 -4.08 -3.73
N GLY A 65 -3.01 -4.19 -2.46
CA GLY A 65 -3.04 -5.49 -1.82
C GLY A 65 -3.51 -5.44 -0.39
N THR A 66 -3.32 -6.56 0.29
CA THR A 66 -3.61 -6.71 1.71
C THR A 66 -2.42 -7.24 2.46
N ILE A 67 -2.26 -6.76 3.70
CA ILE A 67 -1.34 -7.29 4.69
C ILE A 67 -2.19 -8.06 5.70
N LEU A 68 -1.85 -9.33 5.91
CA LEU A 68 -2.35 -10.10 7.04
C LEU A 68 -1.36 -9.97 8.18
N SER A 69 -1.81 -9.48 9.33
CA SER A 69 -0.97 -9.33 10.51
C SER A 69 -1.64 -9.86 11.77
N GLU A 70 -0.83 -10.34 12.71
CA GLU A 70 -1.24 -10.68 14.06
C GLU A 70 -0.99 -9.51 15.01
N ASP A 71 -1.98 -9.20 15.85
CA ASP A 71 -1.83 -8.29 16.96
C ASP A 71 -2.84 -8.64 18.08
N PRO A 72 -2.41 -8.76 19.35
CA PRO A 72 -3.31 -8.98 20.49
C PRO A 72 -4.41 -7.91 20.60
N GLU A 73 -4.16 -6.70 20.10
CA GLU A 73 -5.10 -5.57 20.14
C GLU A 73 -5.84 -5.36 18.81
N ALA A 74 -5.84 -6.37 17.93
CA ALA A 74 -6.43 -6.28 16.58
C ALA A 74 -7.86 -5.72 16.56
N LYS A 75 -8.71 -6.13 17.51
CA LYS A 75 -10.10 -5.64 17.57
C LYS A 75 -10.18 -4.16 17.93
N GLN A 76 -9.35 -3.70 18.85
CA GLN A 76 -9.29 -2.31 19.28
C GLN A 76 -8.73 -1.43 18.16
N LEU A 77 -7.63 -1.83 17.52
CA LEU A 77 -7.02 -1.10 16.41
C LEU A 77 -7.97 -0.92 15.22
N ALA A 78 -8.72 -1.95 14.84
CA ALA A 78 -9.71 -1.85 13.77
C ALA A 78 -10.85 -0.88 14.13
N LYS A 79 -11.26 -0.83 15.41
CA LYS A 79 -12.28 0.10 15.89
C LYS A 79 -11.76 1.54 15.89
N GLU A 80 -10.56 1.78 16.41
CA GLU A 80 -9.92 3.11 16.40
C GLU A 80 -9.76 3.66 14.99
N TRP A 81 -9.41 2.81 14.02
CA TRP A 81 -9.34 3.19 12.62
C TRP A 81 -10.67 3.69 12.06
N LEU A 82 -11.78 3.03 12.42
CA LEU A 82 -13.13 3.45 12.01
C LEU A 82 -13.53 4.78 12.65
N ASP A 83 -13.19 4.98 13.92
CA ASP A 83 -13.55 6.17 14.68
C ASP A 83 -12.72 7.41 14.24
N THR A 84 -11.46 7.22 13.87
CA THR A 84 -10.56 8.31 13.41
C THR A 84 -10.86 8.77 11.97
N ARG A 85 -11.58 7.95 11.19
CA ARG A 85 -11.97 8.26 9.81
C ARG A 85 -13.34 8.91 9.66
N LYS A 86 -14.04 9.20 10.76
CA LYS A 86 -15.20 10.11 10.75
C LYS A 86 -14.76 11.56 10.64
#